data_AF-A0A7V8FUQ8-F1
#
_entry.id   AF-A0A7V8FUQ8-F1
#
_cell.length_a   1.000
_cell.length_b   1.000
_cell.length_c   1.000
_cell.angle_alpha   90.00
_cell.angle_beta   90.00
_cell.angle_gamma   90.00
#
_symmetry.space_group_name_H-M   'P 1'
#
loop_
_entity.id
_entity.type
_entity.pdbx_description
1 polymer ?
#
loop_
_entity_poly.entity_id
_entity_poly.type
_entity_poly.pdbx_seq_one_letter_code
_entity_poly.pdbx_strand_id
1 'polypeptide(L)' 'MSDQDPWIARAEELKARMETLLEAQLEEYEQMTAKLEQWKQEPAGSWLTMEDYQPWQDALKKLEAAQREFDAHISTRVKK' A
#
# COMPACT_ATOMS: atom_id res chain seq x y z
N MET A 1 -17.00 -11.77 29.95
CA MET A 1 -16.68 -11.35 28.57
C MET A 1 -15.18 -11.44 28.45
N SER A 2 -14.63 -12.23 27.53
CA SER A 2 -13.17 -12.27 27.37
C SER A 2 -12.73 -10.94 26.79
N ASP A 3 -12.00 -10.16 27.57
CA ASP A 3 -11.21 -9.05 27.04
C ASP A 3 -10.26 -9.62 26.00
N GLN A 4 -10.40 -9.15 24.76
CA GLN A 4 -9.56 -9.57 23.65
C GLN A 4 -8.10 -9.21 23.99
N ASP A 5 -7.18 -10.15 23.76
CA ASP A 5 -5.75 -9.94 24.03
C ASP A 5 -5.29 -8.65 23.32
N PRO A 6 -4.70 -7.67 24.04
CA PRO A 6 -4.26 -6.40 23.45
C PRO A 6 -3.30 -6.58 22.26
N TRP A 7 -2.53 -7.66 22.24
CA TRP A 7 -1.67 -7.99 21.11
C TRP A 7 -2.49 -8.36 19.86
N ILE A 8 -3.58 -9.11 20.04
CA ILE A 8 -4.48 -9.51 18.95
C ILE A 8 -5.18 -8.26 18.41
N ALA A 9 -5.72 -7.41 19.29
CA ALA A 9 -6.35 -6.15 18.89
C ALA A 9 -5.39 -5.27 18.06
N ARG A 10 -4.12 -5.15 18.47
CA ARG A 10 -3.11 -4.41 17.70
C ARG A 10 -2.78 -5.06 16.36
N ALA A 11 -2.71 -6.39 16.30
CA ALA A 11 -2.47 -7.10 15.05
C ALA A 11 -3.62 -6.91 14.05
N GLU A 12 -4.87 -6.91 14.52
CA GLU A 12 -6.05 -6.65 13.70
C GLU A 12 -6.08 -5.20 13.19
N GLU A 13 -5.75 -4.22 14.04
CA GLU A 13 -5.63 -2.82 13.63
C GLU A 13 -4.58 -2.63 12.52
N LEU A 14 -3.40 -3.24 12.68
CA LEU A 14 -2.32 -3.15 11.69
C LEU A 14 -2.71 -3.83 10.36
N LYS A 15 -3.43 -4.95 10.40
CA LYS A 15 -3.98 -5.60 9.21
C LYS A 15 -4.99 -4.72 8.49
N ALA A 16 -5.97 -4.16 9.21
CA ALA A 16 -6.97 -3.27 8.63
C ALA A 16 -6.31 -2.06 7.95
N ARG A 17 -5.28 -1.48 8.59
CA ARG A 17 -4.50 -0.39 8.00
C ARG A 17 -3.78 -0.80 6.71
N MET A 18 -3.20 -2.01 6.67
CA MET A 18 -2.58 -2.53 5.45
C MET A 18 -3.61 -2.77 4.34
N GLU A 19 -4.79 -3.27 4.66
CA GLU A 19 -5.88 -3.50 3.68
C GLU A 19 -6.30 -2.18 3.02
N THR A 20 -6.54 -1.13 3.80
CA THR A 20 -6.84 0.21 3.24
C THR A 20 -5.70 0.75 2.37
N LEU A 21 -4.45 0.55 2.78
CA LEU A 21 -3.30 0.99 1.98
C LEU A 21 -3.13 0.17 0.70
N LEU A 22 -3.48 -1.11 0.72
CA LEU A 22 -3.46 -1.97 -0.46
C LEU A 22 -4.53 -1.55 -1.47
N GLU A 23 -5.74 -1.22 -1.01
CA GLU A 23 -6.81 -0.69 -1.87
C GLU A 23 -6.38 0.60 -2.57
N ALA A 24 -5.83 1.56 -1.80
CA ALA A 24 -5.29 2.80 -2.37
C ALA A 24 -4.16 2.51 -3.39
N GLN A 25 -3.27 1.56 -3.08
CA GLN A 25 -2.20 1.16 -3.98
C GLN A 25 -2.69 0.55 -5.30
N LEU A 26 -3.77 -0.22 -5.26
CA LEU A 26 -4.40 -0.78 -6.45
C LEU A 26 -5.05 0.30 -7.30
N GLU A 27 -5.74 1.25 -6.68
CA GLU A 27 -6.33 2.41 -7.38
C GLU A 27 -5.27 3.23 -8.12
N GLU A 28 -4.15 3.54 -7.45
CA GLU A 28 -3.04 4.27 -8.07
C GLU A 28 -2.40 3.48 -9.23
N TYR A 29 -2.33 2.15 -9.11
CA TYR A 29 -1.85 1.28 -10.18
C TYR A 29 -2.80 1.26 -11.40
N GLU A 30 -4.12 1.23 -11.17
CA GLU A 30 -5.12 1.32 -12.24
C GLU A 30 -5.03 2.66 -12.98
N GLN A 31 -4.89 3.77 -12.25
CA GLN A 31 -4.71 5.10 -12.84
C GLN A 31 -3.44 5.20 -13.69
N MET A 32 -2.32 4.66 -13.19
CA MET A 32 -1.06 4.59 -13.95
C MET A 32 -1.21 3.75 -15.22
N THR A 33 -1.87 2.61 -15.12
CA THR A 33 -2.11 1.73 -16.28
C THR A 33 -2.95 2.42 -17.34
N ALA A 34 -4.00 3.15 -16.94
CA ALA A 34 -4.82 3.93 -17.86
C ALA A 34 -4.00 5.02 -18.59
N LYS A 35 -3.12 5.73 -17.89
CA LYS A 35 -2.21 6.71 -18.51
C LYS A 35 -1.23 6.05 -19.48
N LEU A 36 -0.68 4.89 -19.14
CA LEU A 36 0.18 4.10 -20.01
C LEU A 36 -0.54 3.68 -21.30
N GLU A 37 -1.78 3.23 -21.20
CA GLU A 37 -2.59 2.89 -22.38
C GLU A 37 -2.88 4.12 -23.25
N GLN A 38 -3.15 5.28 -22.67
CA GLN A 38 -3.33 6.52 -23.44
C GLN A 38 -2.05 6.93 -24.16
N TRP A 39 -0.90 6.88 -23.50
CA TRP A 39 0.39 7.16 -24.13
C TRP A 39 0.72 6.19 -25.27
N LYS A 40 0.35 4.90 -25.15
CA LYS A 40 0.55 3.93 -26.25
C LYS A 40 -0.21 4.32 -27.52
N GLN A 41 -1.37 4.95 -27.38
CA GLN A 41 -2.14 5.44 -28.53
C GLN A 41 -1.49 6.68 -29.17
N GLU A 42 -0.87 7.55 -28.36
CA GLU A 42 -0.23 8.80 -28.81
C GLU A 42 1.18 8.99 -28.20
N PRO A 43 2.19 8.20 -28.63
CA PRO A 43 3.50 8.15 -27.99
C PRO A 43 4.36 9.41 -28.20
N ALA A 44 4.01 10.25 -29.18
CA ALA A 44 4.64 11.55 -29.41
C ALA A 44 4.15 12.63 -28.43
N GLY A 45 3.10 12.33 -27.65
CA GLY A 45 2.61 13.19 -26.60
C GLY A 45 3.51 13.14 -25.35
N SER A 46 3.76 14.30 -24.74
CA SER A 46 4.42 14.44 -23.42
C SER A 46 3.52 14.02 -22.24
N TRP A 47 2.85 12.87 -22.33
CA TRP A 47 1.72 12.48 -21.46
C TRP A 47 2.12 11.59 -20.27
N LEU A 48 3.38 11.13 -20.22
CA LEU A 48 3.95 10.39 -19.10
C LEU A 48 5.28 11.01 -18.69
N THR A 49 5.26 11.69 -17.56
CA THR A 49 6.45 12.24 -16.91
C THR A 49 6.74 11.48 -15.63
N MET A 50 7.93 11.64 -15.03
CA MET A 50 8.21 11.04 -13.72
C MET A 50 7.20 11.47 -12.65
N GLU A 51 6.65 12.68 -12.74
CA GLU A 51 5.67 13.21 -11.78
C GLU A 51 4.38 12.39 -11.79
N ASP A 52 4.01 11.82 -12.94
CA ASP A 52 2.84 10.96 -13.06
C ASP A 52 2.99 9.63 -12.29
N TYR A 53 4.23 9.17 -12.06
CA TYR A 53 4.54 7.95 -11.31
C TYR A 53 4.65 8.17 -9.81
N GLN A 54 4.78 9.42 -9.37
CA GLN A 54 5.02 9.76 -7.98
C GLN A 54 3.90 9.25 -7.04
N PRO A 55 2.60 9.38 -7.36
CA PRO A 55 1.51 8.92 -6.48
C PRO A 55 1.56 7.42 -6.22
N TRP A 56 1.71 6.62 -7.29
CA TRP A 56 1.87 5.17 -7.21
C TRP A 56 3.11 4.75 -6.41
N GLN A 57 4.24 5.43 -6.60
CA GLN A 57 5.46 5.15 -5.83
C GLN A 57 5.30 5.47 -4.34
N ASP A 58 4.59 6.55 -4.00
CA ASP A 58 4.40 6.95 -2.61
C ASP A 58 3.37 6.08 -1.90
N ALA A 59 2.34 5.61 -2.60
CA ALA A 59 1.42 4.61 -2.09
C ALA A 59 2.17 3.28 -1.80
N LEU A 60 3.09 2.85 -2.66
CA LEU A 60 3.91 1.64 -2.44
C LEU A 60 4.76 1.78 -1.19
N LYS A 61 5.47 2.90 -1.03
CA LYS A 61 6.31 3.16 0.15
C LYS A 61 5.50 3.12 1.45
N LYS A 62 4.29 3.66 1.44
CA LYS A 62 3.38 3.64 2.61
C LYS A 62 2.95 2.22 2.94
N LEU A 63 2.59 1.42 1.94
CA LEU A 63 2.22 0.02 2.13
C LEU A 63 3.40 -0.81 2.67
N GLU A 64 4.59 -0.65 2.10
CA GLU A 64 5.81 -1.32 2.58
C GLU A 64 6.14 -0.95 4.03
N ALA A 65 5.99 0.33 4.40
CA ALA A 65 6.21 0.78 5.78
C ALA A 65 5.21 0.14 6.75
N ALA A 66 3.93 0.06 6.37
CA ALA A 66 2.89 -0.57 7.18
C ALA A 66 3.12 -2.09 7.33
N GLN A 67 3.55 -2.76 6.25
CA GLN A 67 3.91 -4.18 6.31
C GLN A 67 5.08 -4.41 7.26
N ARG A 68 6.13 -3.59 7.22
CA ARG A 68 7.26 -3.69 8.16
C ARG A 68 6.83 -3.49 9.62
N GLU A 69 5.90 -2.57 9.87
CA GLU A 69 5.33 -2.35 11.21
C GLU A 69 4.58 -3.60 11.69
N PHE A 70 3.77 -4.20 10.81
CA PHE A 70 3.08 -5.45 11.09
C PHE A 70 4.04 -6.60 11.37
N ASP A 71 5.03 -6.82 10.50
CA ASP A 71 6.04 -7.90 10.67
C ASP A 71 6.83 -7.73 11.97
N ALA A 72 7.19 -6.49 12.33
CA ALA A 72 7.83 -6.18 13.61
C ALA A 72 6.92 -6.54 14.79
N HIS A 73 5.64 -6.17 14.74
CA HIS A 73 4.65 -6.51 15.77
C HIS A 73 4.47 -8.03 15.89
N ILE A 74 4.39 -8.76 14.77
CA ILE A 74 4.30 -10.23 14.78
C ILE A 74 5.53 -10.87 15.41
N SER A 75 6.72 -10.36 15.08
CA SER A 75 7.99 -10.85 15.64
C SER A 75 8.05 -10.71 17.18
N THR A 76 7.39 -9.70 17.76
CA THR A 76 7.37 -9.53 19.23
C THR A 76 6.69 -10.69 19.96
N ARG A 77 5.72 -11.38 19.31
CA ARG A 77 5.04 -12.53 19.91
C ARG A 77 5.83 -13.82 19.77
N VAL A 78 6.60 -13.98 18.70
CA VAL A 78 7.44 -15.17 18.47
C VAL A 78 8.63 -15.22 19.44
N LYS A 79 9.03 -14.09 20.03
CA LYS A 79 10.12 -14.00 21.01
C LYS A 79 9.70 -14.28 22.47
N LYS A 80 8.47 -14.75 22.71
CA LYS A 80 7.98 -15.16 24.04
C LYS A 80 7.99 -16.66 24.23
#